data_AF-A0A662I281-F1
#
_entry.id   AF-A0A662I281-F1
#
_cell.length_a   1.000
_cell.length_b   1.000
_cell.length_c   1.000
_cell.angle_alpha   90.00
_cell.angle_beta   90.00
_cell.angle_gamma   90.00
#
_symmetry.space_group_name_H-M   'P 1'
#
loop_
_entity.id
_entity.type
_entity.pdbx_description
1 polymer ?
#
loop_
_entity_poly.entity_id
_entity_poly.type
_entity_poly.pdbx_seq_one_letter_code
_entity_poly.pdbx_strand_id
1 'polypeptide(L)'
;MADNLIELNESGAYLGSYKPSQKTLSEVISAINYLLSREKSAMLTLYRDALLGKLGTRRYDVAYLHAEVCIKNYHGYLFVFNASRVCELSRLCQAAKEGWSPALKRVIRHRKIRKLKDKRSLDRVAEYLLKKKFDLSRVTKDLYR
;
A
#
# COMPACT_ATOMS: atom_id res chain seq x y z
N MET A 1 -11.12 -3.76 -5.37
CA MET A 1 -9.70 -3.47 -5.06
C MET A 1 -9.24 -2.37 -6.00
N ALA A 2 -9.25 -2.59 -7.32
CA ALA A 2 -9.05 -1.51 -8.29
C ALA A 2 -10.06 -0.37 -8.10
N ASP A 3 -11.35 -0.69 -8.00
CA ASP A 3 -12.40 0.34 -7.85
C ASP A 3 -12.33 1.06 -6.51
N ASN A 4 -12.02 0.34 -5.42
CA ASN A 4 -11.79 0.96 -4.11
C ASN A 4 -10.63 1.97 -4.15
N LEU A 5 -9.57 1.70 -4.90
CA LEU A 5 -8.45 2.64 -5.03
C LEU A 5 -8.85 3.91 -5.82
N ILE A 6 -9.73 3.75 -6.80
CA ILE A 6 -10.31 4.89 -7.54
C ILE A 6 -11.23 5.69 -6.63
N GLU A 7 -12.11 5.04 -5.87
CA GLU A 7 -13.00 5.70 -4.89
C GLU A 7 -12.19 6.47 -3.82
N LEU A 8 -11.11 5.88 -3.30
CA LEU A 8 -10.18 6.55 -2.39
C LEU A 8 -9.49 7.76 -3.05
N ASN A 9 -9.24 7.71 -4.36
CA ASN A 9 -8.71 8.86 -5.08
C ASN A 9 -9.76 9.96 -5.30
N GLU A 10 -10.96 9.61 -5.73
CA GLU A 10 -12.06 10.54 -6.01
C GLU A 10 -12.56 11.27 -4.76
N SER A 11 -12.53 10.59 -3.60
CA SER A 11 -12.83 11.17 -2.28
C SER A 11 -11.72 12.07 -1.71
N GLY A 12 -10.59 12.20 -2.41
CA GLY A 12 -9.43 12.94 -1.94
C GLY A 12 -8.66 12.26 -0.80
N ALA A 13 -8.94 10.99 -0.51
CA ALA A 13 -8.18 10.22 0.47
C ALA A 13 -6.77 9.85 -0.04
N TYR A 14 -6.60 9.65 -1.36
CA TYR A 14 -5.28 9.43 -1.97
C TYR A 14 -4.49 10.74 -2.10
N LEU A 15 -3.31 10.79 -1.48
CA LEU A 15 -2.45 11.97 -1.47
C LEU A 15 -1.42 11.94 -2.60
N GLY A 16 -1.00 10.77 -3.05
CA GLY A 16 -0.07 10.62 -4.18
C GLY A 16 0.86 9.43 -4.02
N SER A 17 1.74 9.26 -4.99
CA SER A 17 2.76 8.21 -5.03
C SER A 17 4.14 8.76 -4.70
N TYR A 18 4.89 8.03 -3.88
CA TYR A 18 6.26 8.35 -3.52
C TYR A 18 7.20 7.23 -3.96
N LYS A 19 8.36 7.60 -4.52
CA LYS A 19 9.48 6.70 -4.75
C LYS A 19 10.75 7.38 -4.22
N PRO A 20 11.58 6.67 -3.44
CA PRO A 20 12.86 7.19 -2.99
C PRO A 20 13.71 7.72 -4.15
N SER A 21 14.40 8.82 -3.90
CA SER A 21 15.38 9.36 -4.85
C SER A 21 16.62 8.48 -4.91
N GLN A 22 17.42 8.59 -5.97
CA GLN A 22 18.67 7.84 -6.07
C GLN A 22 19.64 8.15 -4.91
N LYS A 23 19.62 9.39 -4.40
CA LYS A 23 20.47 9.83 -3.28
C LYS A 23 20.14 9.10 -1.98
N THR A 24 18.85 8.82 -1.75
CA THR A 24 18.35 8.19 -0.51
C THR A 24 18.11 6.69 -0.65
N LEU A 25 18.28 6.13 -1.84
CA LEU A 25 17.94 4.74 -2.15
C LEU A 25 18.75 3.75 -1.30
N SER A 26 20.06 3.99 -1.13
CA SER A 26 20.94 3.09 -0.36
C SER A 26 20.51 2.97 1.10
N GLU A 27 20.19 4.11 1.74
CA GLU A 27 19.73 4.17 3.11
C GLU A 27 18.37 3.47 3.28
N VAL A 28 17.45 3.72 2.35
CA VAL A 28 16.13 3.06 2.34
C VAL A 28 16.28 1.54 2.18
N ILE A 29 17.11 1.06 1.25
CA ILE A 29 17.35 -0.37 1.06
C ILE A 29 17.97 -1.00 2.32
N SER A 30 18.91 -0.30 2.96
CA SER A 30 19.54 -0.75 4.20
C SER A 30 18.52 -0.89 5.34
N ALA A 31 17.65 0.11 5.50
CA ALA A 31 16.55 0.06 6.47
C ALA A 31 15.57 -1.09 6.19
N ILE A 32 15.20 -1.30 4.92
CA ILE A 32 14.34 -2.42 4.55
C ILE A 32 15.00 -3.77 4.84
N ASN A 33 16.30 -3.93 4.56
CA ASN A 33 17.03 -5.16 4.87
C ASN A 33 17.10 -5.42 6.37
N TYR A 34 17.30 -4.37 7.18
CA TYR A 34 17.23 -4.48 8.64
C TYR A 34 15.83 -4.91 9.12
N LEU A 35 14.76 -4.35 8.56
CA LEU A 35 13.40 -4.76 8.91
C LEU A 35 13.13 -6.22 8.49
N LEU A 36 13.56 -6.61 7.29
CA LEU A 36 13.38 -7.96 6.76
C LEU A 36 14.19 -9.03 7.50
N SER A 37 15.32 -8.66 8.13
CA SER A 37 16.08 -9.60 8.97
C SER A 37 15.37 -9.91 10.28
N ARG A 38 14.47 -9.02 10.74
CA ARG A 38 13.66 -9.19 11.93
C ARG A 38 12.31 -9.84 11.63
N GLU A 39 11.64 -9.38 10.58
CA GLU A 39 10.32 -9.86 10.19
C GLU A 39 10.25 -10.08 8.67
N LYS A 40 10.05 -11.33 8.28
CA LYS A 40 9.86 -11.68 6.87
C LYS A 40 8.52 -11.10 6.41
N SER A 41 8.55 -10.09 5.55
CA SER A 41 7.35 -9.47 5.00
C SER A 41 7.33 -9.59 3.49
N ALA A 42 6.27 -10.18 2.94
CA ALA A 42 6.05 -10.26 1.50
C ALA A 42 6.03 -8.88 0.85
N MET A 43 5.32 -7.92 1.46
CA MET A 43 5.19 -6.55 0.94
C MET A 43 6.53 -5.83 0.88
N LEU A 44 7.33 -5.89 1.97
CA LEU A 44 8.65 -5.27 2.00
C LEU A 44 9.62 -5.93 1.02
N THR A 45 9.53 -7.25 0.86
CA THR A 45 10.34 -8.01 -0.10
C THR A 45 10.07 -7.56 -1.54
N LEU A 46 8.79 -7.50 -1.94
CA LEU A 46 8.40 -7.05 -3.28
C LEU A 46 8.78 -5.58 -3.53
N TYR A 47 8.59 -4.71 -2.53
CA TYR A 47 8.97 -3.30 -2.60
C TYR A 47 10.48 -3.13 -2.81
N ARG A 48 11.30 -3.82 -2.00
CA ARG A 48 12.77 -3.80 -2.12
C ARG A 48 13.23 -4.28 -3.48
N ASP A 49 12.70 -5.41 -3.94
CA ASP A 49 13.11 -6.00 -5.22
C ASP A 49 12.74 -5.08 -6.40
N ALA A 50 11.57 -4.43 -6.35
CA ALA A 50 11.18 -3.42 -7.34
C ALA A 50 12.10 -2.19 -7.33
N LEU A 51 12.51 -1.72 -6.14
CA LEU A 51 13.47 -0.62 -5.99
C LEU A 51 14.85 -0.97 -6.55
N LEU A 52 15.28 -2.22 -6.39
CA LEU A 52 16.54 -2.75 -6.94
C LEU A 52 16.45 -3.09 -8.45
N GLY A 53 15.34 -2.78 -9.11
CA GLY A 53 15.16 -3.05 -10.54
C GLY A 53 14.96 -4.54 -10.87
N LYS A 54 14.67 -5.40 -9.89
CA LYS A 54 14.42 -6.84 -10.08
C LYS A 54 13.01 -7.11 -10.61
N LEU A 55 12.68 -6.51 -11.76
CA LEU A 55 11.39 -6.67 -12.42
C LEU A 55 11.22 -8.07 -13.03
N GLY A 56 9.98 -8.42 -13.39
CA GLY A 56 9.62 -9.70 -14.03
C GLY A 56 9.09 -10.75 -13.05
N THR A 57 8.76 -11.93 -13.58
CA THR A 57 8.21 -13.07 -12.81
C THR A 57 9.30 -13.74 -12.00
N ARG A 58 9.05 -13.91 -10.71
CA ARG A 58 9.97 -14.57 -9.77
C ARG A 58 9.18 -15.41 -8.76
N ARG A 59 9.77 -16.53 -8.35
CA ARG A 59 9.25 -17.35 -7.25
C ARG A 59 9.61 -16.68 -5.93
N TYR A 60 8.60 -16.41 -5.11
CA TYR A 60 8.77 -15.95 -3.74
C TYR A 60 8.36 -17.05 -2.77
N ASP A 61 9.23 -17.26 -1.78
CA ASP A 61 8.99 -18.13 -0.64
C ASP A 61 9.30 -17.34 0.65
N VAL A 62 8.36 -16.48 1.02
CA VAL A 62 8.44 -15.57 2.18
C VAL A 62 7.12 -15.59 2.94
N ALA A 63 7.06 -15.00 4.14
CA ALA A 63 5.88 -15.12 5.00
C ALA A 63 4.58 -14.80 4.26
N TYR A 64 3.65 -15.76 4.29
CA TYR A 64 2.34 -15.70 3.65
C TYR A 64 2.35 -15.51 2.11
N LEU A 65 3.50 -15.68 1.46
CA LEU A 65 3.67 -15.62 0.01
C LEU A 65 4.54 -16.78 -0.49
N HIS A 66 3.87 -17.81 -1.01
CA HIS A 66 4.48 -19.01 -1.61
C HIS A 66 4.03 -19.13 -3.08
N ALA A 67 4.36 -18.13 -3.89
CA ALA A 67 3.81 -17.97 -5.23
C ALA A 67 4.82 -17.37 -6.21
N GLU A 68 4.56 -17.55 -7.50
CA GLU A 68 5.20 -16.75 -8.53
C GLU A 68 4.50 -15.39 -8.63
N VAL A 69 5.30 -14.33 -8.58
CA VAL A 69 4.82 -12.95 -8.64
C VAL A 69 5.58 -12.22 -9.74
N CYS A 70 4.84 -11.55 -10.63
CA CYS A 70 5.43 -10.63 -11.60
C CYS A 70 5.65 -9.25 -10.96
N ILE A 71 6.90 -8.90 -10.69
CA ILE A 71 7.26 -7.57 -10.20
C ILE A 71 7.19 -6.56 -11.34
N LYS A 72 6.30 -5.59 -11.19
CA LYS A 72 6.11 -4.45 -12.08
C LYS A 72 6.70 -3.17 -11.47
N ASN A 73 6.95 -2.18 -12.32
CA ASN A 73 7.56 -0.91 -11.90
C ASN A 73 6.79 -0.19 -10.79
N TYR A 74 5.45 -0.25 -10.79
CA TYR A 74 4.63 0.40 -9.76
C TYR A 74 4.83 -0.20 -8.36
N HIS A 75 5.36 -1.43 -8.23
CA HIS A 75 5.69 -2.00 -6.92
C HIS A 75 6.85 -1.27 -6.23
N GLY A 76 7.62 -0.44 -6.95
CA GLY A 76 8.67 0.41 -6.36
C GLY A 76 8.15 1.74 -5.81
N TYR A 77 6.82 1.93 -5.72
CA TYR A 77 6.19 3.15 -5.22
C TYR A 77 5.38 2.87 -3.96
N LEU A 78 5.39 3.81 -3.03
CA LEU A 78 4.46 3.88 -1.91
C LEU A 78 3.28 4.75 -2.30
N PHE A 79 2.07 4.21 -2.19
CA PHE A 79 0.83 4.95 -2.38
C PHE A 79 0.40 5.53 -1.04
N VAL A 80 0.39 6.86 -0.92
CA VAL A 80 0.15 7.57 0.32
C VAL A 80 -1.31 7.98 0.41
N PHE A 81 -1.93 7.70 1.55
CA PHE A 81 -3.33 8.01 1.81
C PHE A 81 -3.48 8.78 3.12
N ASN A 82 -4.49 9.66 3.19
CA ASN A 82 -4.91 10.30 4.42
C ASN A 82 -5.70 9.27 5.26
N ALA A 83 -5.14 8.87 6.39
CA ALA A 83 -5.72 7.84 7.25
C ALA A 83 -7.13 8.21 7.76
N SER A 84 -7.37 9.47 8.11
CA SER A 84 -8.68 9.93 8.58
C SER A 84 -9.76 9.78 7.50
N ARG A 85 -9.46 10.23 6.27
CA ARG A 85 -10.38 10.09 5.13
C ARG A 85 -10.58 8.63 4.71
N VAL A 86 -9.53 7.82 4.71
CA VAL A 86 -9.66 6.37 4.47
C VAL A 86 -10.58 5.74 5.53
N CYS A 87 -10.47 6.18 6.78
CA CYS A 87 -11.30 5.68 7.87
C CYS A 87 -12.78 6.05 7.67
N GLU A 88 -13.09 7.26 7.21
CA GLU A 88 -14.46 7.70 6.90
C GLU A 88 -15.13 6.85 5.81
N LEU A 89 -14.34 6.22 4.93
CA LEU A 89 -14.84 5.34 3.88
C LEU A 89 -14.85 3.86 4.30
N SER A 90 -14.29 3.55 5.47
CA SER A 90 -14.18 2.19 6.00
C SER A 90 -15.13 2.00 7.17
N ARG A 91 -16.24 1.29 6.93
CA ARG A 91 -17.19 0.90 8.00
C ARG A 91 -16.50 0.20 9.18
N LEU A 92 -15.44 -0.57 8.92
CA LEU A 92 -14.68 -1.25 9.95
C LEU A 92 -13.86 -0.25 10.78
N CYS A 93 -13.25 0.75 10.14
CA CYS A 93 -12.51 1.78 10.86
C CYS A 93 -13.43 2.69 11.67
N GLN A 94 -14.58 3.07 11.12
CA GLN A 94 -15.62 3.80 11.84
C GLN A 94 -16.08 3.03 13.08
N ALA A 95 -16.42 1.75 12.91
CA ALA A 95 -16.81 0.90 14.04
C ALA A 95 -15.67 0.73 15.06
N ALA A 96 -14.40 0.72 14.62
CA ALA A 96 -13.24 0.62 15.52
C ALA A 96 -13.02 1.91 16.33
N LYS A 97 -13.32 3.07 15.75
CA LYS A 97 -13.28 4.37 16.45
C LYS A 97 -14.32 4.45 17.58
N GLU A 98 -15.46 3.78 17.42
CA GLU A 98 -16.52 3.69 18.43
C GLU A 98 -16.20 2.67 19.57
N GLY A 99 -15.03 2.04 19.54
CA GLY A 99 -14.59 1.05 20.53
C GLY A 99 -14.94 -0.40 20.15
N TRP A 100 -14.35 -1.37 20.88
CA TRP A 100 -14.59 -2.81 20.67
C TRP A 100 -16.00 -3.21 21.10
N SER A 101 -17.00 -2.86 20.29
CA SER A 101 -18.40 -3.12 20.54
C SER A 101 -18.90 -4.37 19.80
N PRO A 102 -20.09 -4.91 20.14
CA PRO A 102 -20.77 -5.94 19.34
C PRO A 102 -20.96 -5.57 17.86
N ALA A 103 -20.88 -4.28 17.51
CA ALA A 103 -20.91 -3.81 16.12
C ALA A 103 -19.65 -4.24 15.35
N LEU A 104 -18.46 -4.20 15.97
CA LEU A 104 -17.21 -4.65 15.33
C LEU A 104 -17.28 -6.14 14.97
N LYS A 105 -17.77 -6.97 15.89
CA LYS A 105 -17.99 -8.42 15.65
C LYS A 105 -18.96 -8.68 14.49
N ARG A 106 -20.01 -7.86 14.34
CA ARG A 106 -20.94 -7.93 13.19
C ARG A 106 -20.28 -7.50 11.89
N VAL A 107 -19.55 -6.38 11.86
CA VAL A 107 -18.87 -5.89 10.64
C VAL A 107 -17.80 -6.88 10.16
N ILE A 108 -17.06 -7.50 11.08
CA ILE A 108 -16.07 -8.55 10.75
C ILE A 108 -16.77 -9.78 10.15
N ARG A 109 -17.88 -10.26 10.74
CA ARG A 109 -18.65 -11.41 10.23
C ARG A 109 -19.26 -11.17 8.85
N HIS A 110 -19.66 -9.93 8.55
CA HIS A 110 -20.21 -9.54 7.25
C HIS A 110 -19.16 -9.08 6.24
N ARG A 111 -17.86 -9.22 6.56
CA ARG A 111 -16.77 -9.00 5.61
C ARG A 111 -16.74 -10.12 4.57
N LYS A 112 -17.77 -10.18 3.73
CA LYS A 112 -17.70 -10.88 2.46
C LYS A 112 -16.66 -10.11 1.65
N ILE A 113 -15.49 -10.71 1.44
CA ILE A 113 -14.57 -10.27 0.39
C ILE A 113 -15.36 -10.43 -0.90
N ARG A 114 -16.09 -9.38 -1.31
CA ARG A 114 -16.87 -9.39 -2.54
C ARG A 114 -15.87 -9.68 -3.65
N LYS A 115 -16.08 -10.79 -4.38
CA LYS A 115 -15.48 -10.94 -5.70
C LYS A 115 -15.98 -9.76 -6.51
N LEU A 116 -15.10 -8.79 -6.76
CA LEU A 116 -15.46 -7.58 -7.49
C LEU A 116 -15.90 -8.00 -8.89
N LYS A 117 -17.14 -7.64 -9.22
CA LYS A 117 -17.64 -7.59 -10.59
C LYS A 117 -17.08 -6.29 -11.18
N ASP A 118 -16.51 -6.41 -12.37
CA ASP A 118 -15.62 -5.46 -13.05
C ASP A 118 -14.17 -5.41 -12.55
N LYS A 119 -13.29 -5.97 -13.38
CA LYS A 119 -11.85 -5.92 -13.21
C LYS A 119 -11.30 -4.79 -14.09
N ARG A 120 -11.42 -3.53 -13.66
CA ARG A 120 -10.38 -2.57 -14.08
C ARG A 120 -9.05 -3.20 -13.67
N SER A 121 -8.13 -3.35 -14.64
CA SER A 121 -6.83 -3.93 -14.34
C SER A 121 -6.17 -3.12 -13.23
N LEU A 122 -5.76 -3.79 -12.14
CA LEU A 122 -5.01 -3.15 -11.06
C LEU A 122 -3.78 -2.42 -11.59
N ASP A 123 -3.17 -2.92 -12.68
CA ASP A 123 -2.06 -2.27 -13.35
C ASP A 123 -2.45 -0.90 -13.90
N ARG A 124 -3.58 -0.83 -14.62
CA ARG A 124 -4.07 0.44 -15.19
C ARG A 124 -4.41 1.44 -14.10
N VAL A 125 -5.00 0.98 -13.00
CA VAL A 125 -5.30 1.85 -11.85
C VAL A 125 -4.01 2.32 -11.18
N ALA A 126 -3.03 1.44 -10.97
CA ALA A 126 -1.74 1.81 -10.41
C ALA A 126 -1.04 2.84 -11.28
N GLU A 127 -0.95 2.61 -12.60
CA GLU A 127 -0.38 3.54 -13.57
C GLU A 127 -1.07 4.91 -13.56
N TYR A 128 -2.40 4.92 -13.47
CA TYR A 128 -3.17 6.16 -13.33
C TYR A 128 -2.79 6.91 -12.04
N LEU A 129 -2.75 6.21 -10.90
CA LEU A 129 -2.42 6.80 -9.60
C LEU A 129 -0.97 7.30 -9.52
N LEU A 130 -0.04 6.67 -10.25
CA LEU A 130 1.37 7.09 -10.32
C LEU A 130 1.54 8.51 -10.88
N LYS A 131 0.57 9.03 -11.63
CA LYS A 131 0.62 10.39 -12.18
C LYS A 131 0.63 11.46 -11.08
N LYS A 132 -0.03 11.20 -9.94
CA LYS A 132 -0.02 12.08 -8.77
C LYS A 132 1.21 11.78 -7.92
N LYS A 133 2.11 12.75 -7.77
CA LYS A 133 3.32 12.61 -6.93
C LYS A 133 3.09 13.14 -5.52
N PHE A 134 3.59 12.41 -4.55
CA PHE A 134 3.57 12.81 -3.15
C PHE A 134 4.93 13.39 -2.76
N ASP A 135 4.90 14.61 -2.22
CA ASP A 135 6.08 15.28 -1.70
C ASP A 135 6.24 14.95 -0.21
N LEU A 136 7.17 14.03 0.08
CA LEU A 136 7.44 13.58 1.45
C LEU A 136 7.96 14.71 2.34
N SER A 137 8.59 15.75 1.77
CA SER A 137 9.16 16.86 2.54
C SER A 137 8.10 17.63 3.34
N ARG A 138 6.85 17.60 2.87
CA ARG A 138 5.72 18.22 3.55
C ARG A 138 5.39 17.53 4.87
N VAL A 139 5.57 16.21 4.95
CA VAL A 139 5.27 15.42 6.15
C VAL A 139 6.43 15.44 7.13
N THR A 140 7.67 15.36 6.63
CA THR A 140 8.84 15.34 7.50
C THR A 140 9.02 16.66 8.25
N LYS A 141 8.63 17.79 7.67
CA LYS A 141 8.65 19.09 8.36
C LYS A 141 7.76 19.14 9.60
N ASP A 142 6.65 18.42 9.60
CA ASP A 142 5.71 18.37 10.72
C ASP A 142 6.15 17.37 11.82
N LEU A 143 7.03 16.42 11.50
CA LEU A 143 7.56 15.43 12.45
C LEU A 143 8.80 15.90 13.22
N TYR A 144 9.49 16.93 12.73
CA TYR A 144 10.67 17.54 13.38
C TYR A 144 10.36 18.91 14.00
N ARG A 145 9.08 19.21 14.23
CA ARG A 145 8.61 20.29 15.12
C ARG A 145 8.28 19.73 16.48
#